data_AF-A0A0G0IDP5-F1
#
_entry.id   AF-A0A0G0IDP5-F1
#
_cell.length_a   1.000
_cell.length_b   1.000
_cell.length_c   1.000
_cell.angle_alpha   90.00
_cell.angle_beta   90.00
_cell.angle_gamma   90.00
#
_symmetry.space_group_name_H-M   'P 1'
#
loop_
_entity.id
_entity.type
_entity.pdbx_description
1 polymer ?
#
loop_
_entity_poly.entity_id
_entity_poly.type
_entity_poly.pdbx_seq_one_letter_code
_entity_poly.pdbx_strand_id
1 'polypeptide(L)'
;MESAGFKKIIKHAAATSGTINFFQSHFDMVRIGIGFYGYWPSKETKKAFKNKIKLKLILSWKTIIGQIKNLPKGSKIGYDLTESINRSSKMAILPIGYWHGFPRSLSSIGKVLIKGKEAKKSETRRF
;
A
#
# COMPACT_ATOMS: atom_id res chain seq x y z
N MET A 1 15.48 -26.13 24.42
CA MET A 1 15.44 -24.97 25.33
C MET A 1 15.40 -25.43 26.78
N GLU A 2 14.49 -26.33 27.14
CA GLU A 2 14.40 -26.88 28.51
C GLU A 2 15.65 -27.68 28.91
N SER A 3 16.19 -28.52 28.02
CA SER A 3 17.46 -29.22 28.21
C SER A 3 18.68 -28.28 28.30
N ALA A 4 18.55 -27.05 27.81
CA ALA A 4 19.56 -25.99 27.91
C ALA A 4 19.33 -25.08 29.13
N GLY A 5 18.40 -25.42 30.03
CA GLY A 5 18.14 -24.69 31.29
C GLY A 5 17.09 -23.59 31.22
N PHE A 6 16.56 -23.25 30.03
CA PHE A 6 15.56 -22.19 29.87
C PHE A 6 14.14 -22.73 30.17
N LYS A 7 13.70 -22.62 31.43
CA LYS A 7 12.45 -23.23 31.92
C LYS A 7 11.23 -22.29 32.03
N LYS A 8 11.42 -20.96 32.01
CA LYS A 8 10.34 -19.95 32.20
C LYS A 8 10.37 -18.88 31.11
N ILE A 9 10.25 -19.29 29.86
CA ILE A 9 10.22 -18.40 28.71
C ILE A 9 8.88 -18.49 28.00
N ILE A 10 8.36 -17.34 27.54
CA ILE A 10 7.19 -17.29 26.68
C ILE A 10 7.64 -17.67 25.27
N LYS A 11 7.15 -18.78 24.75
CA LYS A 11 7.47 -19.26 23.40
C LYS A 11 6.48 -18.69 22.41
N HIS A 12 6.98 -18.17 21.31
CA HIS A 12 6.16 -17.70 20.19
C HIS A 12 6.91 -17.84 18.86
N ALA A 13 6.28 -18.49 17.88
CA ALA A 13 6.85 -18.59 16.53
C ALA A 13 5.92 -18.02 15.46
N ALA A 14 4.61 -18.11 15.67
CA ALA A 14 3.60 -17.67 14.73
C ALA A 14 3.53 -16.13 14.59
N ALA A 15 3.99 -15.60 13.46
CA ALA A 15 3.56 -14.28 12.97
C ALA A 15 2.16 -14.40 12.30
N THR A 16 1.57 -13.32 11.78
CA THR A 16 0.22 -13.34 11.16
C THR A 16 -0.04 -14.54 10.24
N SER A 17 0.92 -14.91 9.39
CA SER A 17 0.79 -16.09 8.52
C SER A 17 0.69 -17.40 9.30
N GLY A 18 1.59 -17.60 10.28
CA GLY A 18 1.54 -18.77 11.16
C GLY A 18 0.25 -18.82 11.96
N THR A 19 -0.23 -17.65 12.42
CA THR A 19 -1.47 -17.55 13.20
C THR A 19 -2.70 -18.01 12.43
N ILE A 20 -2.73 -17.77 11.11
CA ILE A 20 -3.87 -18.11 10.27
C ILE A 20 -3.77 -19.54 9.73
N ASN A 21 -2.58 -19.95 9.30
CA ASN A 21 -2.41 -21.21 8.55
C ASN A 21 -2.05 -22.41 9.44
N PHE A 22 -1.46 -22.20 10.62
CA PHE A 22 -0.85 -23.25 11.43
C PHE A 22 -1.18 -23.09 12.92
N PHE A 23 -2.40 -23.48 13.31
CA PHE A 23 -2.85 -23.40 14.71
C PHE A 23 -1.92 -24.14 15.69
N GLN A 24 -1.27 -25.22 15.25
CA GLN A 24 -0.27 -25.97 16.04
C GLN A 24 1.01 -25.18 16.33
N SER A 25 1.25 -24.07 15.64
CA SER A 25 2.38 -23.16 15.90
C SER A 25 2.07 -22.10 16.96
N HIS A 26 0.85 -22.11 17.51
CA HIS A 26 0.45 -21.31 18.65
C HIS A 26 1.03 -21.96 19.90
N PHE A 27 2.22 -21.52 20.27
CA PHE A 27 2.82 -21.82 21.55
C PHE A 27 2.13 -20.95 22.63
N ASP A 28 2.90 -20.31 23.51
CA ASP A 28 2.34 -19.49 24.59
C ASP A 28 1.78 -18.14 24.07
N MET A 29 2.27 -17.65 22.92
CA MET A 29 1.82 -16.39 22.31
C MET A 29 1.94 -16.42 20.77
N VAL A 30 1.16 -15.57 20.10
CA VAL A 30 1.25 -15.29 18.65
C VAL A 30 1.55 -13.81 18.39
N ARG A 31 2.12 -13.48 17.23
CA ARG A 31 2.52 -12.12 16.83
C ARG A 31 1.73 -11.66 15.61
N ILE A 32 0.61 -10.99 15.83
CA ILE A 32 -0.20 -10.46 14.73
C ILE A 32 0.32 -9.08 14.35
N GLY A 33 1.04 -9.00 13.21
CA GLY A 33 1.55 -7.76 12.64
C GLY A 33 0.65 -7.24 11.51
N ILE A 34 0.97 -7.60 10.27
CA ILE A 34 0.30 -7.08 9.06
C ILE A 34 -1.23 -7.29 9.05
N GLY A 35 -1.70 -8.37 9.69
CA GLY A 35 -3.12 -8.66 9.86
C GLY A 35 -3.86 -7.61 10.70
N PHE A 36 -3.19 -6.96 11.64
CA PHE A 36 -3.76 -5.91 12.48
C PHE A 36 -4.17 -4.68 11.67
N TYR A 37 -3.47 -4.42 10.56
CA TYR A 37 -3.79 -3.35 9.61
C TYR A 37 -4.82 -3.75 8.55
N GLY A 38 -5.36 -4.97 8.65
CA GLY A 38 -6.34 -5.49 7.69
C GLY A 38 -5.75 -6.12 6.44
N TYR A 39 -4.44 -6.32 6.39
CA TYR A 39 -3.76 -6.92 5.24
C TYR A 39 -3.56 -8.42 5.44
N TRP A 40 -3.78 -9.16 4.36
CA TRP A 40 -3.47 -10.59 4.31
C TRP A 40 -1.96 -10.79 4.15
N PRO A 41 -1.34 -11.76 4.84
CA PRO A 41 0.09 -12.00 4.74
C PRO A 41 0.51 -12.54 3.37
N SER A 42 -0.39 -13.18 2.63
CA SER A 42 -0.19 -13.62 1.25
C SER A 42 -1.52 -13.78 0.50
N LYS A 43 -1.46 -13.93 -0.84
CA LYS A 43 -2.65 -14.18 -1.67
C LYS A 43 -3.27 -15.56 -1.39
N GLU A 44 -2.42 -16.54 -1.11
CA GLU A 44 -2.76 -17.92 -0.84
C GLU A 44 -3.55 -18.01 0.47
N THR A 45 -3.04 -17.37 1.55
CA THR A 45 -3.76 -17.29 2.83
C THR A 45 -5.10 -16.57 2.66
N LYS A 46 -5.16 -15.47 1.90
CA LYS A 46 -6.43 -14.81 1.58
C LYS A 46 -7.40 -15.76 0.88
N LYS A 47 -6.94 -16.48 -0.15
CA LYS A 47 -7.79 -17.40 -0.92
C LYS A 47 -8.37 -18.50 -0.03
N ALA A 48 -7.55 -19.08 0.85
CA ALA A 48 -7.96 -20.16 1.74
C ALA A 48 -8.89 -19.70 2.88
N PHE A 49 -8.70 -18.49 3.42
CA PHE A 49 -9.35 -18.07 4.68
C PHE A 49 -10.30 -16.87 4.57
N LYS A 50 -10.47 -16.22 3.40
CA LYS A 50 -11.33 -15.03 3.24
C LYS A 50 -12.78 -15.19 3.72
N ASN A 51 -13.31 -16.42 3.73
CA ASN A 51 -14.68 -16.70 4.17
C ASN A 51 -14.79 -17.03 5.66
N LYS A 52 -13.64 -17.24 6.35
CA LYS A 52 -13.57 -17.58 7.78
C LYS A 52 -13.09 -16.41 8.62
N ILE A 53 -12.19 -15.58 8.08
CA ILE A 53 -11.60 -14.45 8.77
C ILE A 53 -11.87 -13.18 7.96
N LYS A 54 -12.39 -12.15 8.63
CA LYS A 54 -12.64 -10.84 8.05
C LYS A 54 -11.55 -9.86 8.44
N LEU A 55 -10.66 -9.56 7.51
CA LEU A 55 -9.69 -8.47 7.64
C LEU A 55 -10.24 -7.21 6.97
N LYS A 56 -10.25 -6.08 7.69
CA LYS A 56 -10.69 -4.78 7.20
C LYS A 56 -9.51 -3.83 7.13
N LEU A 57 -9.21 -3.29 5.94
CA LEU A 57 -8.20 -2.25 5.78
C LEU A 57 -8.58 -1.03 6.64
N ILE A 58 -7.71 -0.66 7.57
CA ILE A 58 -7.95 0.46 8.50
C ILE A 58 -7.14 1.71 8.13
N LEU A 59 -6.14 1.57 7.26
CA LEU A 59 -5.30 2.69 6.83
C LEU A 59 -5.81 3.27 5.51
N SER A 60 -5.83 4.59 5.44
CA SER A 60 -6.05 5.35 4.21
C SER A 60 -5.01 6.45 4.14
N TRP A 61 -4.31 6.52 3.00
CA TRP A 61 -3.37 7.60 2.75
C TRP A 61 -4.01 8.65 1.86
N LYS A 62 -4.01 9.91 2.30
CA LYS A 62 -4.74 11.01 1.67
C LYS A 62 -3.84 12.22 1.51
N THR A 63 -4.17 13.04 0.52
CA THR A 63 -3.57 14.35 0.29
C THR A 63 -4.64 15.30 -0.22
N ILE A 64 -4.28 16.56 -0.44
CA ILE A 64 -5.13 17.61 -0.98
C ILE A 64 -4.70 17.98 -2.41
N ILE A 65 -5.58 18.66 -3.14
CA ILE A 65 -5.19 19.29 -4.41
C ILE A 65 -4.56 20.63 -4.07
N GLY A 66 -3.26 20.79 -4.34
CA GLY A 66 -2.56 22.05 -4.13
C GLY A 66 -2.83 23.06 -5.24
N GLN A 67 -3.00 22.59 -6.48
CA GLN A 67 -3.30 23.46 -7.63
C GLN A 67 -4.07 22.71 -8.72
N ILE A 68 -4.89 23.43 -9.49
CA ILE A 68 -5.54 22.94 -10.71
C ILE A 68 -5.08 23.78 -11.90
N LYS A 69 -4.72 23.14 -13.01
CA LYS A 69 -4.38 23.78 -14.29
C LYS A 69 -5.28 23.24 -15.40
N ASN A 70 -5.80 24.13 -16.26
CA ASN A 70 -6.43 23.74 -17.51
C ASN A 70 -5.34 23.66 -18.58
N LEU A 71 -5.20 22.51 -19.23
CA LEU A 71 -4.16 22.28 -20.23
C LEU A 71 -4.80 21.93 -21.58
N PRO A 72 -4.45 22.65 -22.67
CA PRO A 72 -4.92 22.30 -24.00
C PRO A 72 -4.33 20.96 -24.49
N LYS A 73 -4.98 20.35 -25.48
CA LYS A 73 -4.42 19.21 -26.22
C LYS A 73 -3.01 19.54 -26.73
N GLY A 74 -2.09 18.60 -26.62
CA GLY A 74 -0.69 18.75 -27.02
C GLY A 74 0.22 19.34 -25.94
N SER A 75 -0.33 19.79 -24.80
CA SER A 75 0.50 20.22 -23.66
C SER A 75 1.42 19.09 -23.21
N LYS A 76 2.69 19.41 -22.98
CA LYS A 76 3.65 18.49 -22.39
C LYS A 76 3.69 18.64 -20.88
N ILE A 77 3.87 17.52 -20.18
CA ILE A 77 3.80 17.45 -18.71
C ILE A 77 5.00 16.68 -18.15
N GLY A 78 5.38 17.00 -16.92
CA GLY A 78 6.58 16.43 -16.29
C GLY A 78 7.83 17.27 -16.54
N TYR A 79 8.93 16.84 -15.94
CA TYR A 79 10.19 17.58 -15.98
C TYR A 79 10.88 17.43 -17.35
N ASP A 80 10.85 16.23 -17.93
CA ASP A 80 11.51 15.94 -19.21
C ASP A 80 10.53 15.98 -20.40
N LEU A 81 9.30 16.45 -20.14
CA LEU A 81 8.24 16.63 -21.14
C LEU A 81 7.93 15.35 -21.93
N THR A 82 8.11 14.18 -21.29
CA THR A 82 7.98 12.86 -21.92
C THR A 82 6.54 12.46 -22.18
N GLU A 83 5.59 13.05 -21.47
CA GLU A 83 4.16 12.78 -21.63
C GLU A 83 3.47 14.00 -22.26
N SER A 84 2.62 13.74 -23.25
CA SER A 84 1.81 14.76 -23.93
C SER A 84 0.33 14.46 -23.71
N ILE A 85 -0.46 15.50 -23.48
CA ILE A 85 -1.89 15.35 -23.22
C ILE A 85 -2.66 15.25 -24.55
N ASN A 86 -3.34 14.12 -24.76
CA ASN A 86 -4.04 13.83 -26.02
C ASN A 86 -5.40 14.56 -26.17
N ARG A 87 -5.89 15.24 -25.13
CA ARG A 87 -7.14 16.02 -25.11
C ARG A 87 -7.05 17.19 -24.13
N SER A 88 -7.79 18.26 -24.35
CA SER A 88 -7.89 19.32 -23.34
C SER A 88 -8.34 18.74 -22.00
N SER A 89 -7.57 19.01 -20.93
CA SER A 89 -7.68 18.31 -19.65
C SER A 89 -7.48 19.25 -18.46
N LYS A 90 -8.09 18.90 -17.32
CA LYS A 90 -7.78 19.49 -16.02
C LYS A 90 -6.71 18.65 -15.33
N MET A 91 -5.60 19.28 -14.96
CA MET A 91 -4.52 18.67 -14.22
C MET A 91 -4.54 19.14 -12.76
N ALA A 92 -4.58 18.20 -11.83
CA ALA A 92 -4.43 18.46 -10.41
C ALA A 92 -2.98 18.19 -9.98
N ILE A 93 -2.39 19.14 -9.27
CA ILE A 93 -1.05 19.01 -8.68
C ILE A 93 -1.23 18.66 -7.21
N LEU A 94 -0.66 17.53 -6.79
CA LEU A 94 -0.74 17.03 -5.42
C LEU A 94 0.60 17.26 -4.72
N PRO A 95 0.62 17.78 -3.47
CA PRO A 95 1.85 18.03 -2.72
C PRO A 95 2.37 16.74 -2.07
N ILE A 96 2.53 15.67 -2.87
CA ILE A 96 3.09 14.39 -2.45
C ILE A 96 4.09 13.89 -3.49
N GLY A 97 5.06 13.10 -3.03
CA GLY A 97 6.15 12.62 -3.86
C GLY A 97 6.91 11.49 -3.19
N TYR A 98 8.04 11.12 -3.78
CA TYR A 98 8.85 10.01 -3.31
C TYR A 98 9.41 10.20 -1.89
N TRP A 99 9.70 11.44 -1.49
CA TRP A 99 10.10 11.77 -0.11
C TRP A 99 9.06 11.32 0.93
N HIS A 100 7.79 11.38 0.56
CA HIS A 100 6.67 10.95 1.40
C HIS A 100 6.38 9.44 1.29
N GLY A 101 7.23 8.69 0.59
CA GLY A 101 7.04 7.26 0.35
C GLY A 101 6.15 6.94 -0.85
N PHE A 102 5.77 7.90 -1.72
CA PHE A 102 5.04 7.59 -2.95
C PHE A 102 6.00 7.06 -4.02
N PRO A 103 5.98 5.76 -4.38
CA PRO A 103 7.05 5.21 -5.21
C PRO A 103 7.17 5.90 -6.57
N ARG A 104 8.41 6.22 -6.96
CA ARG A 104 8.70 6.82 -8.26
C ARG A 104 8.33 5.89 -9.41
N SER A 105 8.42 4.56 -9.21
CA SER A 105 8.00 3.55 -10.18
C SER A 105 6.53 3.68 -10.60
N LEU A 106 5.69 4.38 -9.82
CA LEU A 106 4.32 4.70 -10.19
C LEU A 106 4.20 5.90 -11.14
N SER A 107 5.31 6.48 -11.62
CA SER A 107 5.29 7.52 -12.63
C SER A 107 4.53 7.05 -13.88
N SER A 108 3.57 7.83 -14.35
CA SER A 108 2.74 7.54 -15.53
C SER A 108 1.92 6.24 -15.53
N ILE A 109 1.94 5.45 -14.44
CA ILE A 109 1.09 4.24 -14.25
C ILE A 109 0.29 4.27 -12.96
N GLY A 110 0.68 5.12 -12.01
CA GLY A 110 0.02 5.29 -10.72
C GLY A 110 -1.38 5.85 -10.89
N LYS A 111 -2.24 5.53 -9.91
CA LYS A 111 -3.64 5.95 -9.89
C LYS A 111 -3.99 6.45 -8.49
N VAL A 112 -4.81 7.49 -8.44
CA VAL A 112 -5.35 8.06 -7.20
C VAL A 112 -6.87 8.17 -7.31
N LEU A 113 -7.56 8.27 -6.18
CA LEU A 113 -9.01 8.52 -6.14
C LEU A 113 -9.28 10.00 -5.83
N ILE A 114 -10.04 10.67 -6.69
CA ILE A 114 -10.53 12.03 -6.50
C ILE A 114 -12.05 11.99 -6.56
N LYS A 115 -12.73 12.34 -5.46
CA LYS A 115 -14.21 12.24 -5.32
C LYS A 115 -14.76 10.86 -5.73
N GLY A 116 -14.07 9.79 -5.32
CA GLY A 116 -14.44 8.41 -5.63
C GLY A 116 -14.15 7.96 -7.07
N LYS A 117 -13.58 8.82 -7.92
CA LYS A 117 -13.22 8.49 -9.31
C LYS A 117 -11.71 8.33 -9.44
N GLU A 118 -11.30 7.32 -10.20
CA GLU A 118 -9.89 7.09 -10.49
C GLU A 118 -9.34 8.16 -11.43
N ALA A 119 -8.18 8.71 -11.08
CA ALA A 119 -7.41 9.64 -11.89
C ALA A 119 -5.97 9.11 -12.02
N LYS A 120 -5.45 9.14 -13.25
CA LYS A 120 -4.07 8.74 -13.56
C LYS A 120 -3.09 9.77 -12.99
N LYS A 121 -2.03 9.30 -12.33
CA LYS A 121 -0.87 10.08 -11.93
C LYS A 121 0.01 10.36 -13.15
N SER A 122 0.27 11.64 -13.42
CA SER A 122 1.31 12.10 -14.35
C SER A 122 2.69 12.19 -13.68
N GLU A 123 3.75 12.26 -14.48
CA GLU A 123 5.18 12.09 -14.10
C GLU A 123 5.68 12.79 -12.79
N THR A 124 6.74 12.24 -12.14
CA THR A 124 7.46 12.85 -10.99
C THR A 124 8.97 12.52 -11.02
N ARG A 125 9.89 13.47 -10.74
CA ARG A 125 11.37 13.27 -10.76
C ARG A 125 12.00 12.84 -9.41
N ARG A 126 13.23 12.29 -9.50
CA ARG A 126 14.33 12.21 -8.49
C ARG A 126 14.86 13.62 -8.14
N PHE A 127 15.26 13.85 -6.90
CA PHE A 127 16.48 14.62 -6.61
C PHE A 127 17.65 13.62 -6.56
#